data_AF-M1FCV9-F1
#
_entry.id   AF-M1FCV9-F1
#
_cell.length_a   1.000
_cell.length_b   1.000
_cell.length_c   1.000
_cell.angle_alpha   90.00
_cell.angle_beta   90.00
_cell.angle_gamma   90.00
#
_symmetry.space_group_name_H-M   'P 1'
#
loop_
_entity.id
_entity.type
_entity.pdbx_description
1 polymer ?
#
loop_
_entity_poly.entity_id
_entity_poly.type
_entity_poly.pdbx_seq_one_letter_code
_entity_poly.pdbx_strand_id
1 'polypeptide(L)'
;MLRKLHGWPGLVAALLLLVLATTGVVLSVVPAIKRAGATIPPTGEISVADLSERVVAHYPGTEQIQRSLSGEVVVYYSRDGQPGADLVHPLTGESIAPYQPSAFLRWVKNLHRSFLLDDAGRMVAGGLALIMLLLCLSGMFLLARRTGGWKAILKPIAGSGSPRIHAELARFAVIGLLLSALTGSYMSAIRFGLLPEAAAAEPSFPAEVSGGTPAPVNSLIALKNVDANELRELVFPYPNDPSDVYSLSTVQGSGFVDQATGELLQYQPRSAGNQFQHWMIRLHTGEGLWWLGLILGMAALTVPN
;
A
#
# COMPACT_ATOMS: atom_id res chain seq x y z
N MET A 1 -44.74 6.62 10.66
CA MET A 1 -43.89 7.64 10.00
C MET A 1 -42.39 7.35 10.13
N LEU A 2 -41.90 6.79 11.25
CA LEU A 2 -40.50 6.36 11.44
C LEU A 2 -39.98 5.34 10.40
N ARG A 3 -40.83 4.42 9.90
CA ARG A 3 -40.44 3.44 8.85
C ARG A 3 -40.12 4.05 7.47
N LYS A 4 -40.73 5.18 7.10
CA LYS A 4 -40.48 5.85 5.80
C LYS A 4 -39.24 6.76 5.85
N LEU A 5 -39.00 7.40 7.01
CA LEU A 5 -37.78 8.18 7.30
C LEU A 5 -36.53 7.30 7.45
N HIS A 6 -36.69 6.02 7.82
CA HIS A 6 -35.60 5.04 7.85
C HIS A 6 -35.34 4.34 6.52
N GLY A 7 -36.29 4.40 5.57
CA GLY A 7 -36.20 3.68 4.30
C GLY A 7 -35.18 4.31 3.34
N TRP A 8 -35.37 5.57 2.97
CA TRP A 8 -34.55 6.21 1.93
C TRP A 8 -33.08 6.43 2.34
N PRO A 9 -32.77 7.03 3.51
CA PRO A 9 -31.38 7.20 3.93
C PRO A 9 -30.66 5.86 4.14
N GLY A 10 -31.37 4.86 4.68
CA GLY A 10 -30.84 3.51 4.87
C GLY A 10 -30.53 2.81 3.54
N LEU A 11 -31.41 2.95 2.54
CA LEU A 11 -31.19 2.42 1.19
C LEU A 11 -30.01 3.09 0.49
N VAL A 12 -29.87 4.42 0.61
CA VAL A 12 -28.73 5.15 0.05
C VAL A 12 -27.43 4.70 0.72
N ALA A 13 -27.40 4.60 2.05
CA ALA A 13 -26.23 4.12 2.77
C ALA A 13 -25.88 2.67 2.39
N ALA A 14 -26.86 1.79 2.24
CA ALA A 14 -26.66 0.42 1.78
C ALA A 14 -26.07 0.36 0.37
N LEU A 15 -26.59 1.17 -0.56
CA LEU A 15 -26.07 1.27 -1.93
C LEU A 15 -24.61 1.76 -1.95
N LEU A 16 -24.27 2.76 -1.14
CA LEU A 16 -22.91 3.27 -1.07
C LEU A 16 -21.96 2.25 -0.44
N LEU A 17 -22.39 1.53 0.60
CA LEU A 17 -21.63 0.41 1.18
C LEU A 17 -21.43 -0.72 0.18
N LEU A 18 -22.43 -1.02 -0.66
CA LEU A 18 -22.32 -2.00 -1.74
C LEU A 18 -21.26 -1.59 -2.76
N VAL A 19 -21.21 -0.31 -3.14
CA VAL A 19 -20.16 0.23 -4.02
C VAL A 19 -18.78 0.10 -3.36
N LEU A 20 -18.64 0.45 -2.08
CA LEU A 20 -17.37 0.30 -1.35
C LEU A 20 -16.94 -1.17 -1.24
N ALA A 21 -17.86 -2.08 -0.93
CA ALA A 21 -17.59 -3.50 -0.85
C ALA A 21 -17.15 -4.05 -2.21
N THR A 22 -17.89 -3.76 -3.28
CA THR A 22 -17.59 -4.24 -4.63
C THR A 22 -16.25 -3.71 -5.15
N THR A 23 -16.01 -2.41 -4.99
CA THR A 23 -14.71 -1.83 -5.37
C THR A 23 -13.57 -2.35 -4.48
N GLY A 24 -13.83 -2.57 -3.20
CA GLY A 24 -12.89 -3.19 -2.26
C GLY A 24 -12.50 -4.60 -2.69
N VAL A 25 -13.47 -5.43 -3.11
CA VAL A 25 -13.21 -6.77 -3.67
C VAL A 25 -12.27 -6.68 -4.87
N VAL A 26 -12.55 -5.79 -5.83
CA VAL A 26 -11.71 -5.62 -7.02
C VAL A 26 -10.28 -5.21 -6.64
N LEU A 27 -10.13 -4.24 -5.74
CA LEU A 27 -8.81 -3.76 -5.30
C LEU A 27 -8.04 -4.80 -4.48
N SER A 28 -8.74 -5.65 -3.73
CA SER A 28 -8.15 -6.64 -2.82
C SER A 28 -7.30 -7.70 -3.53
N VAL A 29 -7.56 -7.94 -4.82
CA VAL A 29 -6.84 -8.93 -5.64
C VAL A 29 -5.55 -8.35 -6.23
N VAL A 30 -5.43 -7.02 -6.33
CA VAL A 30 -4.29 -6.34 -6.99
C VAL A 30 -2.94 -6.72 -6.35
N PRO A 31 -2.76 -6.72 -5.01
CA PRO A 31 -1.50 -7.14 -4.43
C PRO A 31 -1.11 -8.59 -4.76
N ALA A 32 -2.09 -9.49 -4.91
CA ALA A 32 -1.84 -10.88 -5.29
C ALA A 32 -1.37 -11.02 -6.74
N ILE A 33 -2.01 -10.29 -7.67
CA ILE A 33 -1.59 -10.26 -9.07
C ILE A 33 -0.17 -9.72 -9.19
N LYS A 34 0.13 -8.58 -8.54
CA LYS A 34 1.46 -7.98 -8.54
C LYS A 34 2.51 -8.91 -7.93
N ARG A 35 2.19 -9.56 -6.80
CA ARG A 35 3.11 -10.52 -6.16
C ARG A 35 3.42 -11.72 -7.06
N ALA A 36 2.42 -12.21 -7.80
CA ALA A 36 2.57 -13.34 -8.71
C ALA A 36 3.41 -13.00 -9.95
N GLY A 37 3.33 -11.76 -10.44
CA GLY A 37 4.14 -11.27 -11.56
C GLY A 37 5.55 -10.80 -11.17
N ALA A 38 5.81 -10.57 -9.87
CA ALA A 38 7.09 -10.06 -9.40
C ALA A 38 8.13 -11.17 -9.18
N THR A 39 9.34 -10.94 -9.67
CA THR A 39 10.52 -11.72 -9.28
C THR A 39 11.08 -11.16 -7.98
N ILE A 40 11.21 -12.00 -6.95
CA ILE A 40 11.76 -11.59 -5.66
C ILE A 40 13.00 -12.43 -5.37
N PRO A 41 14.21 -11.82 -5.43
CA PRO A 41 15.45 -12.47 -5.03
C PRO A 41 15.40 -12.91 -3.55
N PRO A 42 15.95 -14.07 -3.18
CA PRO A 42 16.32 -14.38 -1.81
C PRO A 42 17.01 -13.21 -1.09
N THR A 43 16.73 -13.08 0.21
CA THR A 43 17.37 -12.06 1.05
C THR A 43 18.88 -12.30 1.11
N GLY A 44 19.66 -11.24 0.89
CA GLY A 44 21.11 -11.23 0.83
C GLY A 44 21.68 -11.59 -0.54
N GLU A 45 20.86 -11.92 -1.54
CA GLU A 45 21.35 -12.34 -2.86
C GLU A 45 21.86 -11.18 -3.72
N ILE A 46 21.21 -10.01 -3.63
CA ILE A 46 21.56 -8.85 -4.44
C ILE A 46 21.43 -7.55 -3.65
N SER A 47 22.47 -6.72 -3.69
CA SER A 47 22.45 -5.40 -3.08
C SER A 47 21.75 -4.37 -3.97
N VAL A 48 21.40 -3.21 -3.38
CA VAL A 48 20.91 -2.07 -4.16
C VAL A 48 21.96 -1.59 -5.17
N ALA A 49 23.24 -1.66 -4.83
CA ALA A 49 24.33 -1.28 -5.72
C ALA A 49 24.38 -2.19 -6.97
N ASP A 50 24.29 -3.51 -6.78
CA ASP A 50 24.32 -4.50 -7.88
C ASP A 50 23.07 -4.39 -8.76
N LEU A 51 21.89 -4.23 -8.15
CA LEU A 51 20.65 -3.99 -8.88
C LEU A 51 20.78 -2.73 -9.76
N SER A 52 21.29 -1.65 -9.17
CA SER A 52 21.42 -0.36 -9.85
C SER A 52 22.39 -0.42 -11.02
N GLU A 53 23.52 -1.11 -10.88
CA GLU A 53 24.46 -1.30 -12.00
C GLU A 53 23.82 -2.06 -13.15
N ARG A 54 23.13 -3.18 -12.85
CA ARG A 54 22.45 -3.98 -13.87
C ARG A 54 21.40 -3.16 -14.60
N VAL A 55 20.61 -2.36 -13.87
CA VAL A 55 19.62 -1.45 -14.46
C VAL A 55 20.30 -0.39 -15.32
N VAL A 56 21.33 0.30 -14.84
CA VAL A 56 22.04 1.35 -15.59
C VAL A 56 22.70 0.81 -16.86
N ALA A 57 23.16 -0.44 -16.86
CA ALA A 57 23.71 -1.07 -18.06
C ALA A 57 22.68 -1.18 -19.22
N HIS A 58 21.40 -1.36 -18.90
CA HIS A 58 20.31 -1.37 -19.88
C HIS A 58 19.62 0.00 -20.06
N TYR A 59 19.70 0.86 -19.04
CA TYR A 59 19.06 2.17 -18.95
C TYR A 59 20.07 3.25 -18.53
N PRO A 60 20.96 3.71 -19.43
CA PRO A 60 22.00 4.70 -19.08
C PRO A 60 21.46 6.03 -18.55
N GLY A 61 20.23 6.41 -18.91
CA GLY A 61 19.52 7.59 -18.42
C GLY A 61 18.59 7.32 -17.24
N THR A 62 18.95 6.37 -16.36
CA THR A 62 18.15 6.05 -15.16
C THR A 62 18.09 7.27 -14.23
N GLU A 63 16.88 7.67 -13.88
CA GLU A 63 16.63 8.77 -12.95
C GLU A 63 16.21 8.21 -11.58
N GLN A 64 15.52 7.07 -11.58
CA GLN A 64 14.95 6.50 -10.36
C GLN A 64 14.70 5.00 -10.50
N ILE A 65 14.97 4.25 -9.43
CA ILE A 65 14.57 2.85 -9.28
C ILE A 65 13.60 2.76 -8.09
N GLN A 66 12.39 2.30 -8.33
CA GLN A 66 11.40 2.04 -7.30
C GLN A 66 11.16 0.55 -7.14
N ARG A 67 11.01 0.10 -5.90
CA ARG A 67 10.57 -1.27 -5.61
C ARG A 67 9.31 -1.26 -4.77
N SER A 68 8.25 -1.85 -5.31
CA SER A 68 6.98 -1.96 -4.61
C SER A 68 7.04 -2.97 -3.47
N LEU A 69 6.11 -2.84 -2.52
CA LEU A 69 5.91 -3.83 -1.45
C LEU A 69 5.56 -5.24 -1.98
N SER A 70 5.04 -5.34 -3.20
CA SER A 70 4.70 -6.62 -3.84
C SER A 70 5.90 -7.25 -4.56
N GLY A 71 7.03 -6.54 -4.65
CA GLY A 71 8.29 -7.02 -5.21
C GLY A 71 8.60 -6.52 -6.63
N GLU A 72 7.64 -5.89 -7.32
CA GLU A 72 7.88 -5.29 -8.63
C GLU A 72 8.96 -4.21 -8.54
N VAL A 73 9.94 -4.24 -9.45
CA VAL A 73 10.96 -3.20 -9.61
C VAL A 73 10.63 -2.41 -10.87
N VAL A 74 10.53 -1.09 -10.72
CA VAL A 74 10.27 -0.14 -11.79
C VAL A 74 11.50 0.75 -11.93
N VAL A 75 11.99 0.93 -13.15
CA VAL A 75 12.97 1.96 -13.48
C VAL A 75 12.24 3.10 -14.18
N TYR A 76 12.51 4.34 -13.76
CA TYR A 76 12.17 5.55 -14.49
C TYR A 76 13.45 6.10 -15.10
N TYR A 77 13.38 6.46 -16.37
CA TYR A 77 14.53 6.85 -17.15
C TYR A 77 14.15 7.92 -18.17
N SER A 78 15.14 8.67 -18.63
CA SER A 78 15.03 9.54 -19.78
C SER A 78 15.80 8.97 -20.96
N ARG A 79 15.15 8.88 -22.12
CA ARG A 79 15.76 8.50 -23.39
C ARG A 79 15.45 9.58 -24.41
N ASP A 80 16.49 10.21 -24.96
CA ASP A 80 16.36 11.31 -25.93
C ASP A 80 15.45 12.46 -25.44
N GLY A 81 15.50 12.75 -24.14
CA GLY A 81 14.69 13.79 -23.49
C GLY A 81 13.23 13.39 -23.26
N GLN A 82 12.84 12.14 -23.54
CA GLN A 82 11.51 11.61 -23.26
C GLN A 82 11.53 10.71 -22.01
N PRO A 83 10.64 10.95 -21.04
CA PRO A 83 10.54 10.09 -19.87
C PRO A 83 9.90 8.74 -20.23
N GLY A 84 10.45 7.68 -19.66
CA GLY A 84 9.97 6.31 -19.77
C GLY A 84 9.95 5.63 -18.41
N ALA A 85 9.15 4.57 -18.30
CA ALA A 85 9.12 3.73 -17.11
C ALA A 85 8.88 2.28 -17.51
N ASP A 86 9.74 1.37 -17.03
CA ASP A 86 9.66 -0.06 -17.33
C ASP A 86 9.70 -0.89 -16.05
N LEU A 87 9.00 -2.02 -16.05
CA LEU A 87 9.21 -3.09 -15.08
C LEU A 87 10.48 -3.84 -15.47
N VAL A 88 11.36 -4.08 -14.51
CA VAL A 88 12.65 -4.73 -14.74
C VAL A 88 12.85 -5.96 -13.87
N HIS A 89 13.59 -6.92 -14.39
CA HIS A 89 13.96 -8.11 -13.65
C HIS A 89 15.13 -7.80 -12.70
N PRO A 90 14.99 -7.95 -11.38
CA PRO A 90 15.96 -7.44 -10.42
C PRO A 90 17.34 -8.11 -10.52
N LEU A 91 17.40 -9.37 -10.94
CA LEU A 91 18.68 -10.09 -11.06
C LEU A 91 19.39 -9.84 -12.40
N THR A 92 18.74 -9.28 -13.41
CA THR A 92 19.38 -9.08 -14.73
C THR A 92 19.40 -7.62 -15.15
N GLY A 93 18.50 -6.78 -14.63
CA GLY A 93 18.31 -5.40 -15.07
C GLY A 93 17.53 -5.27 -16.38
N GLU A 94 17.09 -6.39 -16.97
CA GLU A 94 16.40 -6.41 -18.26
C GLU A 94 14.94 -5.99 -18.13
N SER A 95 14.41 -5.38 -19.20
CA SER A 95 13.00 -5.01 -19.31
C SER A 95 12.11 -6.26 -19.32
N ILE A 96 11.10 -6.27 -18.45
CA ILE A 96 10.00 -7.25 -18.48
C ILE A 96 8.87 -6.71 -19.36
N ALA A 97 8.44 -5.47 -19.10
CA ALA A 97 7.36 -4.80 -19.81
C ALA A 97 7.35 -3.29 -19.49
N PRO A 98 6.74 -2.44 -20.35
CA PRO A 98 6.48 -1.05 -20.01
C PRO A 98 5.64 -0.93 -18.73
N TYR A 99 6.05 -0.06 -17.81
CA TYR A 99 5.30 0.22 -16.60
C TYR A 99 4.21 1.26 -16.87
N GLN A 100 2.96 0.80 -16.95
CA GLN A 100 1.80 1.67 -17.13
C GLN A 100 0.75 1.40 -16.05
N PRO A 101 0.52 2.37 -15.12
CA PRO A 101 -0.54 2.22 -14.13
C PRO A 101 -1.92 2.13 -14.80
N SER A 102 -2.65 1.03 -14.56
CA SER A 102 -3.97 0.79 -15.16
C SER A 102 -4.95 1.93 -14.88
N ALA A 103 -5.49 2.52 -15.95
CA ALA A 103 -6.53 3.56 -15.87
C ALA A 103 -7.79 3.05 -15.17
N PHE A 104 -8.17 1.79 -15.43
CA PHE A 104 -9.30 1.14 -14.76
C PHE A 104 -9.06 1.01 -13.26
N LEU A 105 -7.91 0.49 -12.82
CA LEU A 105 -7.62 0.36 -11.38
C LEU A 105 -7.53 1.73 -10.70
N ARG A 106 -7.01 2.75 -11.39
CA ARG A 106 -7.00 4.14 -10.90
C ARG A 106 -8.42 4.66 -10.70
N TRP A 107 -9.30 4.42 -11.67
CA TRP A 107 -10.71 4.78 -11.58
C TRP A 107 -11.42 4.05 -10.43
N VAL A 108 -11.25 2.73 -10.29
CA VAL A 108 -11.81 1.93 -9.18
C VAL A 108 -11.30 2.44 -7.84
N LYS A 109 -10.00 2.74 -7.71
CA LYS A 109 -9.42 3.31 -6.49
C LYS A 109 -10.01 4.67 -6.14
N ASN A 110 -10.25 5.53 -7.13
CA ASN A 110 -10.91 6.82 -6.92
C ASN A 110 -12.40 6.66 -6.54
N LEU A 111 -13.11 5.70 -7.15
CA LEU A 111 -14.48 5.37 -6.78
C LEU A 111 -14.55 4.86 -5.33
N HIS A 112 -13.64 3.97 -4.93
CA HIS A 112 -13.58 3.42 -3.58
C HIS A 112 -13.24 4.49 -2.52
N ARG A 113 -12.22 5.31 -2.76
CA ARG A 113 -11.71 6.24 -1.73
C ARG A 113 -12.50 7.54 -1.65
N SER A 114 -13.17 7.93 -2.74
CA SER A 114 -13.76 9.26 -2.84
C SER A 114 -15.02 9.33 -3.68
N PHE A 115 -15.61 8.20 -4.09
CA PHE A 115 -16.79 8.19 -4.98
C PHE A 115 -16.66 9.06 -6.23
N LEU A 116 -15.43 9.34 -6.69
CA LEU A 116 -15.13 10.32 -7.76
C LEU A 116 -15.57 11.77 -7.46
N LEU A 117 -15.79 12.11 -6.18
CA LEU A 117 -16.23 13.42 -5.67
C LEU A 117 -15.16 14.10 -4.79
N ASP A 118 -13.89 13.77 -5.01
CA ASP A 118 -12.74 14.30 -4.26
C ASP A 118 -12.95 14.34 -2.74
N ASP A 119 -12.71 15.46 -2.08
CA ASP A 119 -12.71 15.52 -0.61
C ASP A 119 -14.11 15.29 -0.02
N ALA A 120 -15.17 15.75 -0.69
CA ALA A 120 -16.55 15.47 -0.24
C ALA A 120 -16.82 13.96 -0.23
N GLY A 121 -16.42 13.24 -1.28
CA GLY A 121 -16.58 11.80 -1.31
C GLY A 121 -15.61 11.06 -0.38
N ARG A 122 -14.41 11.60 -0.08
CA ARG A 122 -13.53 11.06 0.97
C ARG A 122 -14.19 11.14 2.35
N MET A 123 -14.88 12.24 2.65
CA MET A 123 -15.65 12.36 3.90
C MET A 123 -16.76 11.32 3.96
N VAL A 124 -17.50 11.13 2.87
CA VAL A 124 -18.56 10.11 2.79
C VAL A 124 -17.98 8.70 2.96
N ALA A 125 -16.90 8.34 2.26
CA ALA A 125 -16.25 7.05 2.39
C ALA A 125 -15.75 6.80 3.82
N GLY A 126 -15.14 7.80 4.46
CA GLY A 126 -14.72 7.75 5.86
C GLY A 126 -15.89 7.55 6.82
N GLY A 127 -16.99 8.28 6.63
CA GLY A 127 -18.22 8.12 7.42
C GLY A 127 -18.83 6.73 7.25
N LEU A 128 -18.84 6.18 6.03
CA LEU A 128 -19.32 4.82 5.76
C LEU A 128 -18.40 3.76 6.37
N ALA A 129 -17.08 3.97 6.39
CA ALA A 129 -16.15 3.10 7.10
C ALA A 129 -16.45 3.07 8.61
N LEU A 130 -16.75 4.22 9.21
CA LEU A 130 -17.15 4.30 10.62
C LEU A 130 -18.50 3.62 10.87
N ILE A 131 -19.49 3.82 10.00
CA ILE A 131 -20.78 3.11 10.08
C ILE A 131 -20.56 1.60 9.98
N MET A 132 -19.73 1.14 9.05
CA MET A 132 -19.41 -0.28 8.89
C MET A 132 -18.72 -0.86 10.13
N LEU A 133 -17.82 -0.10 10.76
CA LEU A 133 -17.18 -0.47 12.02
C LEU A 133 -18.24 -0.70 13.12
N LEU A 134 -19.19 0.24 13.27
CA LEU A 134 -20.29 0.13 14.24
C LEU A 134 -21.23 -1.05 13.93
N LEU A 135 -21.56 -1.26 12.65
CA LEU A 135 -22.38 -2.40 12.21
C LEU A 135 -21.69 -3.73 12.51
N CYS A 136 -20.38 -3.84 12.30
CA CYS A 136 -19.63 -5.04 12.62
C CYS A 136 -19.59 -5.32 14.13
N LEU A 137 -19.36 -4.30 14.95
CA LEU A 137 -19.40 -4.43 16.42
C LEU A 137 -20.78 -4.85 16.92
N SER A 138 -21.83 -4.22 16.39
CA SER A 138 -23.22 -4.56 16.71
C SER A 138 -23.58 -5.99 16.25
N GLY A 139 -23.23 -6.35 15.02
CA GLY A 139 -23.45 -7.68 14.46
C GLY A 139 -22.77 -8.78 15.25
N MET A 140 -21.56 -8.53 15.74
CA MET A 140 -20.83 -9.47 16.61
C MET A 140 -21.54 -9.69 17.94
N PHE A 141 -22.07 -8.63 18.56
CA PHE A 141 -22.84 -8.73 19.79
C PHE A 141 -24.17 -9.49 19.59
N LEU A 142 -24.86 -9.23 18.47
CA LEU A 142 -26.07 -9.97 18.10
C LEU A 142 -25.77 -11.45 17.83
N LEU A 143 -24.66 -11.75 17.16
CA LEU A 143 -24.21 -13.12 16.91
C LEU A 143 -23.92 -13.83 18.24
N ALA A 144 -23.16 -13.21 19.14
CA ALA A 144 -22.87 -13.75 20.46
C ALA A 144 -24.16 -14.05 21.26
N ARG A 145 -25.14 -13.13 21.23
CA ARG A 145 -26.44 -13.36 21.87
C ARG A 145 -27.19 -14.53 21.23
N ARG A 146 -27.19 -14.62 19.90
CA ARG A 146 -27.87 -15.70 19.16
C ARG A 146 -27.26 -17.07 19.43
N THR A 147 -25.94 -17.16 19.63
CA THR A 147 -25.26 -18.44 19.90
C THR A 147 -25.25 -18.84 21.37
N GLY A 148 -25.81 -18.03 22.27
CA GLY A 148 -25.82 -18.31 23.72
C GLY A 148 -24.54 -17.87 24.45
N GLY A 149 -23.83 -16.88 23.91
CA GLY A 149 -22.67 -16.22 24.50
C GLY A 149 -21.40 -16.30 23.65
N TRP A 150 -20.39 -15.51 24.03
CA TRP A 150 -19.09 -15.41 23.35
C TRP A 150 -18.36 -16.76 23.22
N LYS A 151 -18.43 -17.60 24.26
CA LYS A 151 -17.83 -18.95 24.27
C LYS A 151 -18.49 -19.92 23.28
N ALA A 152 -19.68 -19.58 22.77
CA ALA A 152 -20.46 -20.41 21.88
C ALA A 152 -20.49 -19.91 20.43
N ILE A 153 -19.76 -18.83 20.09
CA ILE A 153 -19.75 -18.24 18.74
C ILE A 153 -19.35 -19.25 17.66
N LEU A 154 -18.49 -20.22 17.99
CA LEU A 154 -18.06 -21.27 17.05
C LEU A 154 -19.01 -22.46 16.98
N LYS A 155 -20.04 -22.55 17.84
CA LYS A 155 -21.02 -23.64 17.79
C LYS A 155 -21.89 -23.54 16.53
N PRO A 156 -22.50 -24.65 16.09
CA PRO A 156 -23.44 -24.62 14.97
C PRO A 156 -24.60 -23.65 15.21
N ILE A 157 -24.94 -22.80 14.23
CA ILE A 157 -26.07 -21.88 14.35
C ILE A 157 -27.36 -22.62 13.97
N ALA A 158 -28.32 -22.64 14.90
CA ALA A 158 -29.65 -23.18 14.65
C ALA A 158 -30.45 -22.33 13.66
N GLY A 159 -31.33 -23.01 12.90
CA GLY A 159 -32.21 -22.42 11.89
C GLY A 159 -31.93 -22.92 10.47
N SER A 160 -32.63 -22.35 9.50
CA SER A 160 -32.49 -22.65 8.07
C SER A 160 -32.64 -21.38 7.24
N GLY A 161 -32.28 -21.46 5.96
CA GLY A 161 -32.42 -20.36 5.00
C GLY A 161 -31.41 -19.22 5.19
N SER A 162 -31.71 -18.09 4.52
CA SER A 162 -30.83 -16.90 4.43
C SER A 162 -30.34 -16.38 5.80
N PRO A 163 -31.16 -16.29 6.87
CA PRO A 163 -30.70 -15.79 8.17
C PRO A 163 -29.66 -16.68 8.86
N ARG A 164 -29.63 -17.99 8.57
CA ARG A 164 -28.57 -18.88 9.06
C ARG A 164 -27.31 -18.73 8.22
N ILE A 165 -27.43 -18.75 6.89
CA ILE A 165 -26.30 -18.60 5.97
C ILE A 165 -25.56 -17.29 6.23
N HIS A 166 -26.30 -16.18 6.34
CA HIS A 166 -25.72 -14.88 6.68
C HIS A 166 -24.95 -14.93 8.01
N ALA A 167 -25.52 -15.55 9.05
CA ALA A 167 -24.88 -15.61 10.36
C ALA A 167 -23.65 -16.55 10.39
N GLU A 168 -23.64 -17.61 9.60
CA GLU A 168 -22.48 -18.50 9.41
C GLU A 168 -21.34 -17.77 8.68
N LEU A 169 -21.64 -17.08 7.57
CA LEU A 169 -20.64 -16.31 6.82
C LEU A 169 -20.13 -15.10 7.61
N ALA A 170 -21.04 -14.36 8.24
CA ALA A 170 -20.73 -13.15 9.01
C ALA A 170 -19.78 -13.44 10.18
N ARG A 171 -19.84 -14.64 10.77
CA ARG A 171 -18.94 -15.05 11.87
C ARG A 171 -17.47 -14.91 11.51
N PHE A 172 -17.10 -15.23 10.28
CA PHE A 172 -15.72 -15.16 9.81
C PHE A 172 -15.45 -13.82 9.11
N ALA A 173 -16.40 -13.34 8.31
CA ALA A 173 -16.24 -12.09 7.58
C ALA A 173 -16.10 -10.87 8.48
N VAL A 174 -16.73 -10.87 9.67
CA VAL A 174 -16.66 -9.75 10.61
C VAL A 174 -15.22 -9.39 10.99
N ILE A 175 -14.29 -10.35 11.02
CA ILE A 175 -12.88 -10.10 11.35
C ILE A 175 -12.24 -9.24 10.25
N GLY A 176 -12.39 -9.65 8.98
CA GLY A 176 -11.86 -8.90 7.84
C GLY A 176 -12.54 -7.54 7.69
N LEU A 177 -13.87 -7.49 7.82
CA LEU A 177 -14.64 -6.25 7.72
C LEU A 177 -14.30 -5.27 8.84
N LEU A 178 -14.08 -5.73 10.08
CA LEU A 178 -13.61 -4.89 11.18
C LEU A 178 -12.23 -4.32 10.91
N LEU A 179 -11.30 -5.15 10.43
CA LEU A 179 -9.95 -4.69 10.10
C LEU A 179 -9.99 -3.62 9.01
N SER A 180 -10.72 -3.87 7.92
CA SER A 180 -10.89 -2.91 6.82
C SER A 180 -11.59 -1.62 7.27
N ALA A 181 -12.67 -1.72 8.04
CA ALA A 181 -13.43 -0.57 8.51
C ALA A 181 -12.63 0.27 9.53
N LEU A 182 -11.90 -0.37 10.44
CA LEU A 182 -11.05 0.30 11.41
C LEU A 182 -9.90 1.04 10.72
N THR A 183 -9.19 0.36 9.82
CA THR A 183 -8.07 0.96 9.08
C THR A 183 -8.53 2.05 8.11
N GLY A 184 -9.66 1.87 7.44
CA GLY A 184 -10.28 2.89 6.59
C GLY A 184 -10.71 4.13 7.38
N SER A 185 -11.34 3.93 8.54
CA SER A 185 -11.71 5.02 9.45
C SER A 185 -10.49 5.77 9.97
N TYR A 186 -9.42 5.04 10.33
CA TYR A 186 -8.16 5.62 10.77
C TYR A 186 -7.51 6.49 9.68
N MET A 187 -7.39 5.97 8.45
CA MET A 187 -6.83 6.74 7.34
C MET A 187 -7.67 7.99 7.02
N SER A 188 -9.00 7.89 7.10
CA SER A 188 -9.87 9.05 6.97
C SER A 188 -9.65 10.07 8.09
N ALA A 189 -9.47 9.62 9.34
CA ALA A 189 -9.22 10.50 10.47
C ALA A 189 -7.90 11.27 10.33
N ILE A 190 -6.83 10.62 9.85
CA ILE A 190 -5.57 11.29 9.51
C ILE A 190 -5.78 12.33 8.40
N ARG A 191 -6.42 11.92 7.29
CA ARG A 191 -6.65 12.79 6.11
C ARG A 191 -7.38 14.09 6.46
N PHE A 192 -8.31 14.06 7.40
CA PHE A 192 -9.08 15.23 7.83
C PHE A 192 -8.54 15.89 9.10
N GLY A 193 -7.31 15.55 9.53
CA GLY A 193 -6.64 16.18 10.66
C GLY A 193 -7.27 15.87 12.03
N LEU A 194 -8.11 14.83 12.12
CA LEU A 194 -8.67 14.35 13.39
C LEU A 194 -7.64 13.55 14.20
N LEU A 195 -6.61 13.02 13.53
CA LEU A 195 -5.47 12.35 14.14
C LEU A 195 -4.17 12.93 13.56
N PRO A 196 -3.07 12.91 14.33
CA PRO A 196 -1.79 13.45 13.86
C PRO A 196 -1.18 12.57 12.76
N GLU A 197 -0.75 13.20 11.67
CA GLU A 197 0.09 12.56 10.66
C GLU A 197 1.51 12.37 11.22
N ALA A 198 2.13 11.21 10.99
CA ALA A 198 3.47 10.96 11.49
C ALA A 198 4.47 11.74 10.64
N ALA A 199 5.50 12.28 11.29
CA ALA A 199 6.58 12.97 10.60
C ALA A 199 7.16 12.11 9.47
N ALA A 200 7.45 12.75 8.33
CA ALA A 200 8.12 12.12 7.21
C ALA A 200 9.48 11.56 7.66
N ALA A 201 9.88 10.43 7.08
CA ALA A 201 11.19 9.83 7.33
C ALA A 201 12.24 10.36 6.34
N GLU A 202 12.11 11.62 5.93
CA GLU A 202 13.04 12.28 5.01
C GLU A 202 13.98 13.18 5.82
N PRO A 203 15.30 12.92 5.79
CA PRO A 203 16.27 13.84 6.38
C PRO A 203 16.31 15.16 5.60
N SER A 204 16.87 16.20 6.22
CA SER A 204 17.26 17.41 5.49
C SER A 204 18.26 17.07 4.40
N PHE A 205 18.44 17.93 3.40
CA PHE A 205 19.54 17.76 2.46
C PHE A 205 20.89 17.93 3.19
N PRO A 206 21.95 17.17 2.84
CA PRO A 206 23.26 17.28 3.48
C PRO A 206 23.85 18.68 3.31
N ALA A 207 24.46 19.22 4.39
CA ALA A 207 25.12 20.52 4.32
C ALA A 207 26.47 20.46 3.58
N GLU A 208 27.12 19.29 3.61
CA GLU A 208 28.39 19.04 2.94
C GLU A 208 28.27 17.79 2.06
N VAL A 209 28.81 17.89 0.85
CA VAL A 209 28.91 16.84 -0.17
C VAL A 209 30.31 16.88 -0.74
N SER A 210 30.83 15.74 -1.22
CA SER A 210 32.21 15.66 -1.69
C SER A 210 32.49 16.57 -2.88
N GLY A 211 31.55 16.71 -3.83
CA GLY A 211 31.78 17.43 -5.08
C GLY A 211 32.79 16.74 -6.02
N GLY A 212 33.22 15.52 -5.69
CA GLY A 212 34.21 14.75 -6.44
C GLY A 212 33.65 14.14 -7.72
N THR A 213 34.52 13.47 -8.49
CA THR A 213 34.09 12.70 -9.65
C THR A 213 33.16 11.57 -9.21
N PRO A 214 31.95 11.43 -9.80
CA PRO A 214 31.02 10.37 -9.44
C PRO A 214 31.65 8.99 -9.63
N ALA A 215 31.50 8.12 -8.64
CA ALA A 215 31.97 6.75 -8.70
C ALA A 215 30.91 5.83 -9.34
N PRO A 216 31.31 4.68 -9.91
CA PRO A 216 30.35 3.68 -10.40
C PRO A 216 29.37 3.28 -9.30
N VAL A 217 28.07 3.15 -9.63
CA VAL A 217 27.01 2.91 -8.64
C VAL A 217 27.22 1.59 -7.86
N ASN A 218 27.78 0.56 -8.50
CA ASN A 218 28.12 -0.70 -7.85
C ASN A 218 29.30 -0.59 -6.89
N SER A 219 30.01 0.54 -6.82
CA SER A 219 31.13 0.73 -5.91
C SER A 219 30.70 1.42 -4.61
N LEU A 220 29.53 2.07 -4.59
CA LEU A 220 29.05 2.87 -3.47
C LEU A 220 28.72 1.99 -2.28
N ILE A 221 29.52 2.10 -1.22
CA ILE A 221 29.44 1.18 -0.06
C ILE A 221 28.10 1.26 0.67
N ALA A 222 27.49 2.45 0.76
CA ALA A 222 26.18 2.62 1.37
C ALA A 222 25.08 1.82 0.63
N LEU A 223 25.16 1.74 -0.71
CA LEU A 223 24.19 0.97 -1.52
C LEU A 223 24.49 -0.54 -1.48
N LYS A 224 25.76 -0.94 -1.33
CA LYS A 224 26.15 -2.36 -1.17
C LYS A 224 25.60 -2.97 0.11
N ASN A 225 25.54 -2.16 1.17
CA ASN A 225 25.09 -2.61 2.49
C ASN A 225 23.57 -2.74 2.61
N VAL A 226 22.81 -2.37 1.58
CA VAL A 226 21.36 -2.45 1.57
C VAL A 226 20.93 -3.57 0.63
N ASP A 227 20.15 -4.51 1.17
CA ASP A 227 19.55 -5.57 0.37
C ASP A 227 18.48 -4.98 -0.56
N ALA A 228 18.42 -5.46 -1.81
CA ALA A 228 17.45 -4.96 -2.77
C ALA A 228 15.99 -5.16 -2.33
N ASN A 229 15.68 -6.11 -1.43
CA ASN A 229 14.33 -6.28 -0.89
C ASN A 229 13.92 -5.18 0.10
N GLU A 230 14.90 -4.51 0.70
CA GLU A 230 14.70 -3.38 1.61
C GLU A 230 14.49 -2.07 0.86
N LEU A 231 14.93 -1.98 -0.40
CA LEU A 231 14.74 -0.82 -1.26
C LEU A 231 13.25 -0.49 -1.42
N ARG A 232 12.93 0.80 -1.33
CA ARG A 232 11.64 1.35 -1.77
C ARG A 232 11.83 2.31 -2.93
N GLU A 233 12.86 3.13 -2.85
CA GLU A 233 13.20 4.10 -3.88
C GLU A 233 14.68 4.44 -3.81
N LEU A 234 15.30 4.55 -4.98
CA LEU A 234 16.61 5.14 -5.17
C LEU A 234 16.46 6.19 -6.27
N VAL A 235 16.67 7.45 -5.94
CA VAL A 235 16.73 8.55 -6.92
C VAL A 235 18.20 8.82 -7.22
N PHE A 236 18.53 8.92 -8.51
CA PHE A 236 19.89 9.16 -8.99
C PHE A 236 20.18 10.67 -8.97
N PRO A 237 21.45 11.06 -8.75
CA PRO A 237 21.86 12.45 -8.88
C PRO A 237 21.67 12.94 -10.32
N TYR A 238 21.39 14.23 -10.48
CA TYR A 238 21.30 14.85 -11.79
C TYR A 238 22.62 14.70 -12.57
N PRO A 239 22.56 14.33 -13.86
CA PRO A 239 23.75 14.22 -14.68
C PRO A 239 24.51 15.56 -14.74
N ASN A 240 25.82 15.51 -14.52
CA ASN A 240 26.73 16.66 -14.51
C ASN A 240 26.56 17.64 -13.34
N ASP A 241 25.81 17.28 -12.29
CA ASP A 241 25.84 17.99 -11.02
C ASP A 241 26.68 17.20 -10.00
N PRO A 242 27.97 17.56 -9.78
CA PRO A 242 28.82 16.85 -8.83
C PRO A 242 28.43 17.09 -7.37
N SER A 243 27.56 18.07 -7.09
CA SER A 243 27.06 18.39 -5.75
C SER A 243 25.78 17.64 -5.39
N ASP A 244 25.15 16.97 -6.36
CA ASP A 244 23.96 16.18 -6.10
C ASP A 244 24.30 14.82 -5.45
N VAL A 245 23.28 14.14 -4.94
CA VAL A 245 23.41 12.92 -4.15
C VAL A 245 22.36 11.90 -4.58
N TYR A 246 22.63 10.64 -4.29
CA TYR A 246 21.57 9.63 -4.36
C TYR A 246 20.63 9.82 -3.19
N SER A 247 19.32 9.86 -3.45
CA SER A 247 18.31 9.74 -2.38
C SER A 247 17.91 8.27 -2.24
N LEU A 248 18.16 7.68 -1.09
CA LEU A 248 17.89 6.28 -0.78
C LEU A 248 16.75 6.19 0.23
N SER A 249 15.63 5.60 -0.17
CA SER A 249 14.53 5.23 0.73
C SER A 249 14.42 3.73 0.86
N THR A 250 14.45 3.24 2.10
CA THR A 250 14.32 1.83 2.46
C THR A 250 13.05 1.57 3.26
N VAL A 251 12.85 0.31 3.67
CA VAL A 251 11.84 -0.04 4.67
C VAL A 251 12.08 0.62 6.02
N GLN A 252 13.35 0.79 6.42
CA GLN A 252 13.73 1.25 7.76
C GLN A 252 13.92 2.76 7.87
N GLY A 253 14.03 3.48 6.77
CA GLY A 253 14.28 4.93 6.80
C GLY A 253 14.72 5.44 5.44
N SER A 254 15.13 6.70 5.40
CA SER A 254 15.62 7.32 4.17
C SER A 254 16.90 8.10 4.45
N GLY A 255 17.73 8.27 3.44
CA GLY A 255 19.02 8.92 3.56
C GLY A 255 19.59 9.39 2.22
N PHE A 256 20.74 10.05 2.30
CA PHE A 256 21.46 10.53 1.13
C PHE A 256 22.82 9.87 1.04
N VAL A 257 23.19 9.41 -0.15
CA VAL A 257 24.48 8.78 -0.43
C VAL A 257 25.28 9.68 -1.36
N ASP A 258 26.51 9.99 -0.96
CA ASP A 258 27.44 10.77 -1.77
C ASP A 258 27.78 10.01 -3.05
N GLN A 259 27.67 10.67 -4.20
CA GLN A 259 27.88 10.03 -5.49
C GLN A 259 29.35 9.74 -5.81
N ALA A 260 30.31 10.41 -5.16
CA ALA A 260 31.73 10.23 -5.38
C ALA A 260 32.36 9.27 -4.36
N THR A 261 32.03 9.41 -3.08
CA THR A 261 32.62 8.58 -2.01
C THR A 261 31.81 7.32 -1.72
N GLY A 262 30.51 7.34 -2.02
CA GLY A 262 29.57 6.27 -1.67
C GLY A 262 29.23 6.21 -0.18
N GLU A 263 29.59 7.24 0.59
CA GLU A 263 29.26 7.38 2.01
C GLU A 263 27.79 7.76 2.22
N LEU A 264 27.17 7.22 3.27
CA LEU A 264 25.84 7.63 3.71
C LEU A 264 25.96 8.93 4.51
N LEU A 265 25.68 10.06 3.86
CA LEU A 265 25.87 11.41 4.42
C LEU A 265 24.86 11.74 5.52
N GLN A 266 23.61 11.36 5.32
CA GLN A 266 22.54 11.59 6.28
C GLN A 266 21.54 10.45 6.23
N TYR A 267 21.01 10.08 7.39
CA TYR A 267 20.02 9.01 7.51
C TYR A 267 19.00 9.33 8.59
N GLN A 268 17.73 9.23 8.23
CA GLN A 268 16.61 9.37 9.14
C GLN A 268 15.88 8.02 9.26
N PRO A 269 16.01 7.32 10.40
CA PRO A 269 15.23 6.11 10.62
C PRO A 269 13.74 6.44 10.70
N ARG A 270 12.92 5.49 10.25
CA ARG A 270 11.46 5.57 10.24
C ARG A 270 10.93 5.51 11.66
N SER A 271 10.28 6.58 12.10
CA SER A 271 9.72 6.68 13.45
C SER A 271 8.68 5.58 13.72
N ALA A 272 8.47 5.21 14.99
CA ALA A 272 7.45 4.24 15.37
C ALA A 272 6.04 4.66 14.91
N GLY A 273 5.73 5.97 14.94
CA GLY A 273 4.48 6.51 14.42
C GLY A 273 4.32 6.31 12.92
N ASN A 274 5.38 6.56 12.15
CA ASN A 274 5.37 6.34 10.70
C ASN A 274 5.24 4.84 10.35
N GLN A 275 5.93 3.96 11.10
CA GLN A 275 5.78 2.52 10.95
C GLN A 275 4.35 2.05 11.23
N PHE A 276 3.73 2.54 12.31
CA PHE A 276 2.33 2.22 12.63
C PHE A 276 1.36 2.68 11.53
N GLN A 277 1.50 3.92 11.05
CA GLN A 277 0.69 4.44 9.96
C GLN A 277 0.84 3.61 8.68
N HIS A 278 2.07 3.26 8.33
CA HIS A 278 2.36 2.41 7.18
C HIS A 278 1.71 1.02 7.34
N TRP A 279 1.74 0.43 8.54
CA TRP A 279 1.01 -0.82 8.81
C TRP A 279 -0.50 -0.65 8.64
N MET A 280 -1.10 0.44 9.12
CA MET A 280 -2.53 0.69 8.95
C MET A 280 -2.93 0.76 7.46
N ILE A 281 -2.11 1.41 6.65
CA ILE A 281 -2.30 1.46 5.20
C ILE A 281 -2.20 0.04 4.61
N ARG A 282 -1.15 -0.71 4.93
CA ARG A 282 -0.94 -2.08 4.40
C ARG A 282 -2.02 -3.06 4.82
N LEU A 283 -2.51 -2.96 6.06
CA LEU A 283 -3.61 -3.78 6.57
C LEU A 283 -4.92 -3.47 5.85
N HIS A 284 -5.11 -2.25 5.35
CA HIS A 284 -6.28 -1.89 4.55
C HIS A 284 -6.14 -2.30 3.08
N THR A 285 -5.00 -1.98 2.46
CA THR A 285 -4.79 -2.14 1.01
C THR A 285 -4.34 -3.55 0.62
N GLY A 286 -3.83 -4.34 1.58
CA GLY A 286 -3.18 -5.62 1.31
C GLY A 286 -1.79 -5.49 0.68
N GLU A 287 -1.23 -4.29 0.56
CA GLU A 287 0.08 -4.09 -0.08
C GLU A 287 1.22 -4.77 0.70
N GLY A 288 1.95 -5.64 -0.01
CA GLY A 288 2.95 -6.53 0.60
C GLY A 288 2.36 -7.61 1.51
N LEU A 289 1.03 -7.76 1.56
CA LEU A 289 0.28 -8.75 2.32
C LEU A 289 -0.79 -9.37 1.42
N TRP A 290 -0.37 -9.90 0.26
CA TRP A 290 -1.28 -10.37 -0.79
C TRP A 290 -2.35 -11.35 -0.29
N TRP A 291 -1.98 -12.25 0.63
CA TRP A 291 -2.88 -13.23 1.24
C TRP A 291 -3.96 -12.54 2.07
N LEU A 292 -3.60 -11.46 2.78
CA LEU A 292 -4.55 -10.67 3.55
C LEU A 292 -5.52 -9.96 2.61
N GLY A 293 -5.03 -9.39 1.50
CA GLY A 293 -5.87 -8.82 0.45
C GLY A 293 -6.98 -9.79 0.04
N LEU A 294 -6.63 -11.03 -0.32
CA LEU A 294 -7.62 -12.06 -0.70
C LEU A 294 -8.63 -12.37 0.43
N ILE A 295 -8.18 -12.44 1.68
CA ILE A 295 -9.07 -12.65 2.84
C ILE A 295 -10.05 -11.48 3.00
N LEU A 296 -9.58 -10.24 2.87
CA LEU A 296 -10.41 -9.04 2.97
C LEU A 296 -11.43 -8.97 1.82
N GLY A 297 -11.02 -9.35 0.60
CA GLY A 297 -11.92 -9.47 -0.55
C GLY A 297 -13.03 -10.51 -0.31
N MET A 298 -12.69 -11.69 0.18
CA MET A 298 -13.69 -12.71 0.54
C MET A 298 -14.64 -12.23 1.64
N ALA A 299 -14.13 -11.52 2.66
CA ALA A 299 -14.96 -10.92 3.69
C ALA A 299 -15.93 -9.87 3.10
N ALA A 300 -15.45 -9.01 2.20
CA ALA A 300 -16.26 -8.00 1.54
C ALA A 300 -17.37 -8.59 0.64
N LEU A 301 -17.16 -9.76 0.03
CA LEU A 301 -18.20 -10.48 -0.73
C LEU A 301 -19.40 -10.93 0.12
N THR A 302 -19.26 -10.96 1.46
CA THR A 302 -20.36 -11.34 2.36
C THR A 302 -21.28 -10.17 2.73
N VAL A 303 -20.90 -8.94 2.37
CA VAL A 303 -21.78 -7.77 2.50
C VAL A 303 -23.04 -8.05 1.68
N PRO A 304 -24.25 -7.88 2.25
CA PRO A 304 -25.48 -8.17 1.53
C PRO A 304 -25.56 -7.35 0.24
N ASN A 305 -25.64 -8.07 -0.88
CA ASN A 305 -25.87 -7.53 -2.23
C ASN A 305 -27.33 -7.72 -2.63
#